data_AF-F3AFZ3-F1
#
_entry.id   AF-F3AFZ3-F1
#
_cell.length_a   1.000
_cell.length_b   1.000
_cell.length_c   1.000
_cell.angle_alpha   90.00
_cell.angle_beta   90.00
_cell.angle_gamma   90.00
#
_symmetry.space_group_name_H-M   'P 1'
#
loop_
_entity.id
_entity.type
_entity.pdbx_description
1 polymer ?
#
loop_
_entity_poly.entity_id
_entity_poly.type
_entity_poly.pdbx_seq_one_letter_code
_entity_poly.pdbx_strand_id
1 'polypeptide(L)'
;MPIGGAYSVDKYYRLRHGLQWFESEQPDEGIKAYVEAQLDKVNWSVDVVLSHTVPIEAEPVWAFIPGLDQSTVDKSTEKWLQHIHDNLDFSEWYAGHYHVESEECGIRIMFEDYDEICEEE
;
A
#
# COMPACT_ATOMS: atom_id res chain seq x y z
N MET A 1 -1.65 7.71 9.38
CA MET A 1 -0.53 8.11 8.51
C MET A 1 -0.80 7.65 7.08
N PRO A 2 -0.98 8.56 6.10
CA PRO A 2 -1.13 8.17 4.70
C PRO A 2 0.25 7.87 4.05
N ILE A 3 0.41 6.68 3.46
CA ILE A 3 1.66 6.23 2.82
C ILE A 3 1.40 5.38 1.57
N GLY A 4 2.39 5.26 0.70
CA GLY A 4 2.38 4.29 -0.40
C GLY A 4 2.10 4.86 -1.78
N GLY A 5 1.37 4.07 -2.56
CA GLY A 5 1.28 4.10 -4.02
C GLY A 5 1.13 2.65 -4.51
N ALA A 6 1.04 2.42 -5.81
CA ALA A 6 1.06 1.06 -6.36
C ALA A 6 1.50 1.06 -7.82
N TYR A 7 1.99 -0.08 -8.29
CA TYR A 7 2.33 -0.27 -9.69
C TYR A 7 1.06 -0.40 -10.57
N SER A 8 0.99 0.42 -11.63
CA SER A 8 -0.05 0.28 -12.67
C SER A 8 0.27 -0.86 -13.63
N VAL A 9 -0.42 -2.00 -13.48
CA VAL A 9 -0.28 -3.18 -14.35
C VAL A 9 -0.65 -2.90 -15.82
N ASP A 10 -1.43 -1.85 -16.07
CA ASP A 10 -1.83 -1.37 -17.40
C ASP A 10 -0.94 -0.24 -17.94
N LYS A 11 0.18 0.10 -17.28
CA LYS A 11 1.11 1.17 -17.71
C LYS A 11 1.43 1.14 -19.20
N TYR A 12 1.89 -0.01 -19.71
CA TYR A 12 2.27 -0.12 -21.13
C TYR A 12 1.08 -0.01 -22.07
N TYR A 13 -0.11 -0.44 -21.64
CA TYR A 13 -1.33 -0.21 -22.39
C TYR A 13 -1.63 1.28 -22.47
N ARG A 14 -1.62 1.99 -21.33
CA ARG A 14 -1.87 3.45 -21.29
C ARG A 14 -0.90 4.21 -22.19
N LEU A 15 0.40 3.95 -22.07
CA LEU A 15 1.43 4.61 -22.87
C LEU A 15 1.27 4.35 -24.37
N ARG A 16 0.93 3.12 -24.79
CA ARG A 16 0.71 2.81 -26.22
C ARG A 16 -0.53 3.48 -26.81
N HIS A 17 -1.52 3.78 -25.98
CA HIS A 17 -2.76 4.43 -26.40
C HIS A 17 -2.78 5.95 -26.17
N GLY A 18 -1.64 6.54 -25.76
CA GLY A 18 -1.54 7.97 -25.47
C GLY A 18 -2.37 8.40 -24.24
N LEU A 19 -2.71 7.46 -23.35
CA LEU A 19 -3.36 7.73 -22.08
C LEU A 19 -2.31 8.15 -21.04
N GLN A 20 -2.76 8.90 -20.03
CA GLN A 20 -1.88 9.39 -18.96
C GLN A 20 -1.42 8.23 -18.06
N TRP A 21 -0.15 8.31 -17.67
CA TRP A 21 0.48 7.49 -16.65
C TRP A 21 1.52 8.35 -15.94
N PHE A 22 1.64 8.22 -14.62
CA PHE A 22 2.56 9.02 -13.83
C PHE A 22 3.54 8.12 -13.08
N GLU A 23 4.82 8.50 -13.08
CA GLU A 23 5.84 7.79 -12.30
C GLU A 23 5.55 7.86 -10.79
N SER A 24 4.94 8.97 -10.35
CA SER A 24 4.49 9.22 -8.97
C SER A 24 3.29 8.38 -8.52
N GLU A 25 2.80 7.44 -9.35
CA GLU A 25 1.85 6.42 -8.89
C GLU A 25 2.51 5.45 -7.87
N GLN A 26 3.85 5.37 -7.88
CA GLN A 26 4.65 4.75 -6.81
C GLN A 26 5.54 5.80 -6.12
N PRO A 27 5.83 5.63 -4.82
CA PRO A 27 6.75 6.50 -4.11
C PRO A 27 8.18 6.35 -4.64
N ASP A 28 8.83 7.47 -4.92
CA ASP A 28 10.27 7.50 -5.16
C ASP A 28 11.07 7.43 -3.84
N GLU A 29 12.39 7.31 -3.95
CA GLU A 29 13.27 7.24 -2.77
C GLU A 29 13.20 8.49 -1.89
N GLY A 30 12.87 9.66 -2.45
CA GLY A 30 12.69 10.89 -1.69
C GLY A 30 11.43 10.85 -0.81
N ILE A 31 10.32 10.35 -1.36
CA ILE A 31 9.07 10.12 -0.62
C ILE A 31 9.27 9.07 0.47
N LYS A 32 9.94 7.95 0.14
CA LYS A 32 10.23 6.88 1.10
C LYS A 32 11.05 7.40 2.30
N ALA A 33 12.15 8.10 2.01
CA ALA A 33 12.99 8.69 3.05
C ALA A 33 12.25 9.75 3.87
N TYR A 34 11.37 10.54 3.25
CA TYR A 34 10.56 11.52 3.97
C TYR A 34 9.58 10.86 4.96
N VAL A 35 8.94 9.77 4.55
CA VAL A 35 8.02 8.98 5.37
C VAL A 35 8.75 8.36 6.55
N GLU A 36 9.88 7.69 6.31
CA GLU A 36 10.74 7.12 7.38
C GLU A 36 11.19 8.20 8.36
N ALA A 37 11.58 9.38 7.87
CA ALA A 37 11.94 10.51 8.73
C ALA A 37 10.74 11.08 9.53
N GLN A 38 9.48 10.86 9.12
CA GLN A 38 8.34 11.17 9.97
C GLN A 38 8.12 10.09 11.02
N LEU A 39 8.31 8.81 10.68
CA LEU A 39 8.21 7.69 11.61
C LEU A 39 9.25 7.81 12.74
N ASP A 40 10.48 8.21 12.40
CA ASP A 40 11.53 8.46 13.39
C ASP A 40 11.11 9.49 14.46
N LYS A 41 10.36 10.54 14.06
CA LYS A 41 9.91 11.58 14.99
C LYS A 41 8.85 11.10 15.98
N VAL A 42 8.12 10.05 15.63
CA VAL A 42 7.08 9.43 16.47
C VAL A 42 7.56 8.10 17.05
N ASN A 43 8.88 7.84 17.03
CA ASN A 43 9.50 6.61 17.51
C ASN A 43 8.87 5.34 16.90
N TRP A 44 8.50 5.39 15.62
CA TRP A 44 7.89 4.27 14.91
C TRP A 44 6.62 3.72 15.60
N SER A 45 5.83 4.61 16.20
CA SER A 45 4.55 4.28 16.81
C SER A 45 3.47 5.22 16.28
N VAL A 46 2.40 4.67 15.71
CA VAL A 46 1.26 5.42 15.15
C VAL A 46 -0.02 4.64 15.37
N ASP A 47 -1.13 5.31 15.69
CA ASP A 47 -2.39 4.60 15.93
C ASP A 47 -2.95 3.97 14.64
N VAL A 48 -2.94 4.73 13.54
CA VAL A 48 -3.56 4.33 12.27
C VAL A 48 -2.62 4.50 11.10
N VAL A 49 -2.52 3.47 10.25
CA VAL A 49 -1.86 3.51 8.93
C VAL A 49 -2.90 3.44 7.82
N LEU A 50 -2.77 4.30 6.83
CA LEU A 50 -3.60 4.30 5.62
C LEU A 50 -2.68 4.13 4.42
N SER A 51 -2.84 3.06 3.65
CA SER A 51 -2.05 2.82 2.44
C SER A 51 -2.92 2.46 1.24
N HIS A 52 -2.40 2.68 0.03
CA HIS A 52 -3.13 2.24 -1.16
C HIS A 52 -3.04 0.72 -1.35
N THR A 53 -1.83 0.17 -1.28
CA THR A 53 -1.51 -1.27 -1.35
C THR A 53 -1.09 -1.81 0.02
N VAL A 54 -0.69 -3.07 0.11
CA VAL A 54 -0.31 -3.76 1.36
C VAL A 54 1.19 -4.10 1.43
N PRO A 55 1.75 -4.37 2.62
CA PRO A 55 3.02 -5.09 2.78
C PRO A 55 3.06 -6.39 1.97
N ILE A 56 4.23 -6.74 1.43
CA ILE A 56 4.35 -7.85 0.47
C ILE A 56 3.88 -9.22 1.00
N GLU A 57 3.96 -9.46 2.31
CA GLU A 57 3.49 -10.72 2.92
C GLU A 57 1.99 -10.76 3.15
N ALA A 58 1.30 -9.61 3.09
CA ALA A 58 -0.14 -9.47 3.25
C ALA A 58 -0.88 -9.37 1.90
N GLU A 59 -0.20 -9.59 0.77
CA GLU A 59 -0.85 -9.55 -0.54
C GLU A 59 -1.91 -10.64 -0.68
N PRO A 60 -3.16 -10.31 -1.07
CA PRO A 60 -4.19 -11.31 -1.31
C PRO A 60 -3.94 -11.97 -2.67
N VAL A 61 -2.93 -12.84 -2.77
CA VAL A 61 -2.51 -13.49 -4.02
C VAL A 61 -3.63 -14.26 -4.71
N TRP A 62 -4.63 -14.72 -3.94
CA TRP A 62 -5.84 -15.37 -4.44
C TRP A 62 -6.76 -14.44 -5.24
N ALA A 63 -6.64 -13.13 -5.05
CA ALA A 63 -7.43 -12.08 -5.72
C ALA A 63 -6.73 -11.49 -6.96
N PHE A 64 -5.51 -11.93 -7.28
CA PHE A 64 -4.76 -11.36 -8.41
C PHE A 64 -5.45 -11.63 -9.75
N ILE A 65 -5.32 -10.67 -10.68
CA ILE A 65 -5.90 -10.75 -12.03
C ILE A 65 -5.43 -12.04 -12.73
N PRO A 66 -6.34 -12.97 -13.09
CA PRO A 66 -5.96 -14.21 -13.74
C PRO A 66 -5.22 -13.98 -15.06
N GLY A 67 -4.10 -14.67 -15.24
CA GLY A 67 -3.29 -14.59 -16.47
C GLY A 67 -2.35 -13.39 -16.55
N LEU A 68 -2.30 -12.52 -15.54
CA LEU A 68 -1.28 -11.48 -15.42
C LEU A 68 0.06 -12.09 -14.97
N ASP A 69 1.13 -11.84 -15.73
CA ASP A 69 2.48 -12.25 -15.36
C ASP A 69 3.01 -11.39 -14.20
N GLN A 70 2.94 -11.95 -13.00
CA GLN A 70 3.39 -11.29 -11.76
C GLN A 70 4.88 -10.95 -11.75
N SER A 71 5.70 -11.59 -12.60
CA SER A 71 7.13 -11.25 -12.71
C SER A 71 7.37 -9.87 -13.33
N THR A 72 6.36 -9.32 -14.00
CA THR A 72 6.40 -7.98 -14.63
C THR A 72 5.89 -6.86 -13.72
N VAL A 73 5.39 -7.21 -12.53
CA VAL A 73 4.86 -6.26 -11.56
C VAL A 73 6.01 -5.76 -10.69
N ASP A 74 6.22 -4.45 -10.68
CA ASP A 74 7.15 -3.84 -9.74
C ASP A 74 6.54 -3.86 -8.33
N LYS A 75 7.18 -4.61 -7.43
CA LYS A 75 6.77 -4.77 -6.02
C LYS A 75 7.60 -3.92 -5.06
N SER A 76 8.27 -2.88 -5.56
CA SER A 76 9.15 -2.05 -4.73
C SER A 76 8.40 -1.30 -3.63
N THR A 77 7.13 -0.95 -3.87
CA THR A 77 6.27 -0.31 -2.87
C THR A 77 5.86 -1.30 -1.78
N GLU A 78 5.38 -2.49 -2.15
CA GLU A 78 4.94 -3.53 -1.20
C GLU A 78 6.11 -4.02 -0.33
N LYS A 79 7.33 -4.14 -0.89
CA LYS A 79 8.54 -4.47 -0.12
C LYS A 79 8.94 -3.38 0.86
N TRP A 80 8.77 -2.12 0.46
CA TRP A 80 9.05 -0.99 1.35
C TRP A 80 7.99 -0.89 2.46
N LEU A 81 6.71 -1.12 2.15
CA LEU A 81 5.66 -1.22 3.15
C LEU A 81 5.89 -2.40 4.12
N GLN A 82 6.48 -3.51 3.66
CA GLN A 82 6.91 -4.59 4.55
C GLN A 82 7.97 -4.14 5.54
N HIS A 83 8.98 -3.38 5.08
CA HIS A 83 9.97 -2.80 5.99
C HIS A 83 9.30 -1.91 7.05
N ILE A 84 8.29 -1.12 6.67
CA ILE A 84 7.52 -0.33 7.63
C ILE A 84 6.78 -1.23 8.61
N HIS A 85 6.00 -2.19 8.10
CA HIS A 85 5.20 -3.12 8.91
C HIS A 85 6.04 -3.89 9.94
N ASP A 86 7.23 -4.36 9.55
CA ASP A 86 8.13 -5.12 10.44
C ASP A 86 8.68 -4.30 11.61
N ASN A 87 8.68 -2.96 11.51
CA ASN A 87 9.34 -2.06 12.48
C ASN A 87 8.36 -1.11 13.17
N LEU A 88 7.12 -1.02 12.71
CA LEU A 88 6.13 -0.07 13.18
C LEU A 88 5.24 -0.71 14.26
N ASP A 89 5.06 -0.01 15.36
CA ASP A 89 4.01 -0.27 16.34
C ASP A 89 2.73 0.46 15.92
N PHE A 90 1.66 -0.26 15.64
CA PHE A 90 0.39 0.32 15.20
C PHE A 90 -0.84 -0.41 15.73
N SER A 91 -1.94 0.34 15.89
CA SER A 91 -3.22 -0.22 16.32
C SER A 91 -4.03 -0.75 15.14
N GLU A 92 -4.11 0.03 14.05
CA GLU A 92 -4.93 -0.28 12.88
C GLU A 92 -4.22 0.06 11.57
N TRP A 93 -4.35 -0.81 10.57
CA TRP A 93 -3.83 -0.56 9.21
C TRP A 93 -4.91 -0.85 8.17
N TYR A 94 -5.28 0.18 7.41
CA TYR A 94 -6.24 0.09 6.31
C TYR A 94 -5.56 0.22 4.95
N ALA A 95 -5.93 -0.67 4.03
CA ALA A 95 -5.42 -0.72 2.67
C ALA A 95 -6.53 -0.91 1.63
N GLY A 96 -6.21 -0.79 0.34
CA GLY A 96 -7.14 -1.01 -0.77
C GLY A 96 -6.48 -1.79 -1.91
N HIS A 97 -6.53 -1.24 -3.12
CA HIS A 97 -5.86 -1.73 -4.34
C HIS A 97 -6.39 -3.04 -4.95
N TYR A 98 -6.68 -4.06 -4.14
CA TYR A 98 -7.00 -5.41 -4.63
C TYR A 98 -8.49 -5.65 -4.95
N HIS A 99 -9.34 -4.66 -4.69
CA HIS A 99 -10.80 -4.71 -4.96
C HIS A 99 -11.50 -5.90 -4.29
N VAL A 100 -11.10 -6.21 -3.06
CA VAL A 100 -11.65 -7.26 -2.21
C VAL A 100 -11.73 -6.77 -0.77
N GLU A 101 -12.45 -7.50 0.06
CA GLU A 101 -12.45 -7.33 1.52
C GLU A 101 -11.66 -8.49 2.15
N SER A 102 -10.64 -8.18 2.96
CA SER A 102 -9.88 -9.18 3.70
C SER A 102 -9.18 -8.57 4.90
N GLU A 103 -8.90 -9.39 5.92
CA GLU A 103 -8.08 -8.97 7.05
C GLU A 103 -7.02 -10.04 7.33
N GLU A 104 -5.76 -9.70 7.07
CA GLU A 104 -4.60 -10.59 7.25
C GLU A 104 -3.42 -9.77 7.80
N CYS A 105 -2.60 -10.37 8.68
CA CYS A 105 -1.43 -9.72 9.27
C CYS A 105 -1.71 -8.36 9.97
N GLY A 106 -2.92 -8.18 10.51
CA GLY A 106 -3.34 -6.92 11.15
C GLY A 106 -3.65 -5.80 10.17
N ILE A 107 -3.80 -6.12 8.87
CA ILE A 107 -4.13 -5.17 7.81
C ILE A 107 -5.50 -5.49 7.24
N ARG A 108 -6.38 -4.49 7.22
CA ARG A 108 -7.72 -4.58 6.64
C ARG A 108 -7.73 -3.98 5.23
N ILE A 109 -7.96 -4.82 4.22
CA ILE A 109 -8.19 -4.39 2.84
C ILE A 109 -9.68 -4.06 2.71
N MET A 110 -9.98 -2.82 2.32
CA MET A 110 -11.33 -2.30 2.13
C MET A 110 -11.59 -1.98 0.66
N PHE A 111 -12.84 -2.17 0.22
CA PHE A 111 -13.24 -1.82 -1.15
C PHE A 111 -14.63 -1.16 -1.20
N GLU A 112 -15.70 -1.89 -0.89
CA GLU A 112 -17.08 -1.37 -0.87
C GLU A 112 -17.62 -1.18 0.56
N ASP A 113 -16.74 -1.30 1.55
CA ASP A 113 -17.02 -1.10 2.97
C ASP A 113 -16.45 0.24 3.46
N TYR A 114 -16.90 0.68 4.64
CA TYR A 114 -16.38 1.86 5.33
C TYR A 114 -16.24 1.58 6.82
N ASP A 115 -15.26 2.24 7.45
CA ASP A 115 -15.04 2.17 8.88
C ASP A 115 -14.98 3.57 9.50
N GLU A 116 -15.20 3.64 10.81
CA GLU A 116 -15.16 4.88 11.59
C GLU A 116 -14.08 4.81 12.66
N ILE A 117 -13.06 5.66 12.53
CA ILE A 117 -12.01 5.81 13.54
C ILE A 117 -12.61 6.60 14.71
N CYS A 118 -13.04 5.90 15.76
CA CYS A 118 -13.51 6.52 16.98
C CYS A 118 -12.32 6.99 17.84
N GLU A 119 -12.36 8.21 18.39
CA GLU A 119 -11.43 8.60 19.46
C GLU A 119 -11.85 7.89 20.76
N GLU A 120 -10.89 7.28 21.48
CA GLU A 120 -11.13 6.83 22.85
C GLU A 120 -11.33 8.07 23.75
N GLU A 121 -12.44 8.13 24.50
CA GLU A 121 -12.77 9.21 25.45
C GLU A 121 -11.82 9.29 26.66
#